data_AF-A0A6L6Y0S8-F1
#
_entry.id   AF-A0A6L6Y0S8-F1
#
_cell.length_a   1.000
_cell.length_b   1.000
_cell.length_c   1.000
_cell.angle_alpha   90.00
_cell.angle_beta   90.00
_cell.angle_gamma   90.00
#
_symmetry.space_group_name_H-M   'P 1'
#
loop_
_entity.id
_entity.type
_entity.pdbx_description
1 polymer ?
#
loop_
_entity_poly.entity_id
_entity_poly.type
_entity_poly.pdbx_seq_one_letter_code
_entity_poly.pdbx_strand_id
1 'polypeptide(L)'
;MSHTVRHKKMLLTRLKKIQGQSSALEKMLNREHECGEVLQQLAAIRGAVNGMMLQVIQGHLTDHVVKEPEELQREADLEVVMQVIKSYLK
;
A
#
# COMPACT_ATOMS: atom_id res chain seq x y z
N MET A 1 -7.73 -18.40 -4.78
CA MET A 1 -8.18 -17.01 -5.03
C MET A 1 -7.14 -16.07 -4.47
N SER A 2 -6.74 -15.02 -5.20
CA SER A 2 -5.72 -14.09 -4.70
C SER A 2 -6.20 -13.38 -3.43
N HIS A 3 -5.26 -13.10 -2.52
CA HIS A 3 -5.53 -12.36 -1.29
C HIS A 3 -6.17 -10.98 -1.56
N THR A 4 -5.86 -10.35 -2.69
CA THR A 4 -6.44 -9.07 -3.13
C THR A 4 -7.92 -9.16 -3.50
N VAL A 5 -8.40 -10.33 -3.95
CA VAL A 5 -9.81 -10.57 -4.23
C VAL A 5 -10.58 -10.80 -2.92
N ARG A 6 -10.02 -11.61 -2.00
CA ARG A 6 -10.64 -11.87 -0.69
C ARG A 6 -10.75 -10.61 0.16
N HIS A 7 -9.73 -9.76 0.15
CA HIS A 7 -9.67 -8.52 0.94
C HIS A 7 -10.11 -7.28 0.16
N LYS A 8 -10.71 -7.46 -1.03
CA LYS A 8 -11.05 -6.39 -1.98
C LYS A 8 -11.82 -5.23 -1.34
N LYS A 9 -12.86 -5.51 -0.56
CA LYS A 9 -13.70 -4.48 0.07
C LYS A 9 -12.87 -3.58 1.00
N MET A 10 -12.01 -4.18 1.82
CA MET A 10 -11.17 -3.47 2.77
C MET A 10 -10.07 -2.66 2.07
N LEU A 11 -9.42 -3.23 1.05
CA LEU A 11 -8.44 -2.53 0.21
C LEU A 11 -9.07 -1.34 -0.53
N LEU A 12 -10.26 -1.49 -1.09
CA LEU A 12 -10.99 -0.41 -1.75
C LEU A 12 -11.37 0.72 -0.78
N THR A 13 -11.77 0.41 0.45
CA THR A 13 -12.04 1.43 1.48
C THR A 13 -10.80 2.25 1.78
N ARG A 14 -9.63 1.60 1.91
CA ARG A 14 -8.36 2.30 2.13
C ARG A 14 -7.96 3.16 0.94
N LEU A 15 -8.10 2.63 -0.28
CA LEU A 15 -7.83 3.37 -1.50
C LEU A 15 -8.70 4.63 -1.60
N LYS A 16 -10.00 4.53 -1.31
CA LYS A 16 -10.90 5.70 -1.27
C LYS A 16 -10.46 6.75 -0.27
N LYS A 17 -9.94 6.33 0.90
CA LYS A 17 -9.38 7.26 1.90
C LYS A 17 -8.16 7.99 1.35
N ILE A 18 -7.23 7.27 0.72
CA ILE A 18 -6.03 7.86 0.09
C ILE A 18 -6.44 8.85 -1.01
N GLN A 19 -7.40 8.50 -1.86
CA GLN A 19 -7.94 9.41 -2.89
C GLN A 19 -8.49 10.70 -2.28
N GLY A 20 -9.28 10.59 -1.20
CA GLY A 20 -9.79 11.77 -0.49
C GLY A 20 -8.67 12.65 0.08
N GLN A 21 -7.61 12.04 0.62
CA GLN A 21 -6.44 12.77 1.11
C GLN A 21 -5.68 13.47 -0.03
N SER A 22 -5.50 12.80 -1.18
CA SER A 22 -4.85 13.39 -2.35
C SER A 22 -5.65 14.55 -2.93
N SER A 23 -6.98 14.42 -3.05
CA SER A 23 -7.84 15.53 -3.49
C SER A 23 -7.84 16.70 -2.50
N ALA A 24 -7.67 16.44 -1.21
CA ALA A 24 -7.50 17.51 -0.22
C ALA A 24 -6.15 18.22 -0.40
N LEU A 25 -5.06 17.49 -0.61
CA LEU A 25 -3.73 18.06 -0.88
C LEU A 25 -3.75 18.96 -2.12
N GLU A 26 -4.37 18.52 -3.21
CA GLU A 26 -4.53 19.32 -4.42
C GLU A 26 -5.24 20.66 -4.14
N LYS A 27 -6.35 20.62 -3.38
CA LYS A 27 -7.06 21.84 -2.96
C LYS A 27 -6.19 22.75 -2.10
N MET A 28 -5.39 22.18 -1.21
CA MET A 28 -4.49 22.95 -0.35
C MET A 28 -3.43 23.70 -1.15
N LEU A 29 -2.84 23.03 -2.15
CA LEU A 29 -1.86 23.63 -3.07
C LEU A 29 -2.49 24.75 -3.91
N ASN A 30 -3.73 24.57 -4.39
CA ASN A 30 -4.45 25.58 -5.17
C ASN A 30 -4.94 26.79 -4.34
N ARG A 31 -5.00 26.66 -3.01
CA ARG A 31 -5.50 27.70 -2.09
C ARG A 31 -4.40 28.33 -1.24
N GLU A 32 -3.13 28.09 -1.60
CA GLU A 32 -1.95 28.66 -0.94
C GLU A 32 -1.94 28.44 0.59
N HIS A 33 -2.30 27.22 1.03
CA HIS A 33 -2.21 26.84 2.45
C HIS A 33 -0.77 26.93 2.98
N GLU A 34 -0.65 27.12 4.31
CA GLU A 34 0.61 27.12 5.02
C GLU A 34 1.43 25.84 4.76
N CYS A 35 2.74 26.01 4.52
CA CYS A 35 3.66 24.91 4.22
C CYS A 35 3.60 23.78 5.27
N GLY A 36 3.40 24.12 6.54
CA GLY A 36 3.27 23.15 7.62
C GLY A 36 2.06 22.22 7.46
N GLU A 37 0.92 22.74 7.02
CA GLU A 37 -0.29 21.94 6.80
C GLU A 37 -0.12 21.01 5.60
N VAL A 38 0.51 21.49 4.53
CA VAL A 38 0.83 20.69 3.34
C VAL A 38 1.75 19.52 3.71
N LEU A 39 2.78 19.76 4.53
CA LEU A 39 3.69 18.72 5.03
C LEU A 39 2.95 17.67 5.88
N GLN A 40 2.04 18.09 6.75
CA GLN A 40 1.22 17.17 7.54
C GLN A 40 0.32 16.30 6.65
N GLN A 41 -0.29 16.88 5.62
CA GLN A 41 -1.13 16.14 4.69
C GLN A 41 -0.32 15.12 3.87
N LEU A 42 0.88 15.50 3.40
CA LEU A 42 1.81 14.58 2.75
C LEU A 42 2.22 13.43 3.67
N ALA A 43 2.54 13.72 4.94
CA ALA A 43 2.86 12.69 5.93
C ALA A 43 1.69 11.73 6.16
N ALA A 44 0.45 12.24 6.21
CA ALA A 44 -0.76 11.44 6.36
C ALA A 44 -1.02 10.53 5.14
N ILE A 45 -0.81 11.04 3.91
CA ILE A 45 -0.90 10.24 2.68
C ILE A 45 0.15 9.12 2.70
N ARG A 46 1.42 9.47 2.98
CA ARG A 46 2.50 8.49 3.08
C ARG A 46 2.17 7.39 4.10
N GLY A 47 1.67 7.75 5.28
CA GLY A 47 1.26 6.78 6.30
C GLY A 47 0.12 5.86 5.83
N ALA A 48 -0.88 6.41 5.13
CA ALA A 48 -1.99 5.62 4.60
C ALA A 48 -1.55 4.64 3.51
N VAL A 49 -0.68 5.07 2.59
CA VAL A 49 -0.09 4.22 1.55
C VAL A 49 0.74 3.10 2.16
N ASN A 50 1.62 3.42 3.12
CA ASN A 50 2.45 2.44 3.82
C ASN A 50 1.60 1.38 4.54
N GLY A 51 0.54 1.81 5.22
CA GLY A 51 -0.38 0.91 5.90
C GLY A 51 -1.11 -0.03 4.93
N MET A 52 -1.48 0.45 3.74
CA MET A 52 -2.09 -0.39 2.70
C MET A 52 -1.06 -1.37 2.10
N MET A 53 0.16 -0.92 1.86
CA MET A 53 1.25 -1.77 1.34
C MET A 53 1.54 -2.95 2.28
N LEU A 54 1.67 -2.70 3.58
CA LEU A 54 1.93 -3.76 4.57
C LEU A 54 0.86 -4.86 4.54
N GLN A 55 -0.41 -4.48 4.39
CA GLN A 55 -1.51 -5.45 4.32
C GLN A 55 -1.47 -6.31 3.04
N VAL A 56 -1.08 -5.72 1.91
CA VAL A 56 -0.93 -6.45 0.65
C VAL A 56 0.25 -7.42 0.76
N ILE A 57 1.40 -6.96 1.27
CA ILE A 57 2.58 -7.82 1.50
C ILE A 57 2.21 -9.00 2.42
N GLN A 58 1.55 -8.74 3.55
CA GLN A 58 1.13 -9.80 4.47
C GLN A 58 0.21 -10.82 3.79
N GLY A 59 -0.76 -10.35 3.02
CA GLY A 59 -1.66 -11.21 2.25
C GLY A 59 -0.89 -12.06 1.22
N HIS A 60 0.08 -11.46 0.53
CA HIS A 60 0.89 -12.14 -0.47
C HIS A 60 1.75 -13.24 0.17
N LEU A 61 2.51 -12.92 1.21
CA LEU A 61 3.32 -13.89 1.94
C LEU A 61 2.47 -15.06 2.49
N THR A 62 1.30 -14.76 3.03
CA THR A 62 0.44 -15.80 3.62
C THR A 62 -0.13 -16.75 2.57
N ASP A 63 -0.60 -16.22 1.43
CA ASP A 63 -1.35 -17.02 0.46
C ASP A 63 -0.47 -17.60 -0.67
N HIS A 64 0.66 -16.97 -1.01
CA HIS A 64 1.52 -17.37 -2.13
C HIS A 64 2.90 -17.89 -1.70
N VAL A 65 3.31 -17.67 -0.44
CA VAL A 65 4.58 -18.20 0.07
C VAL A 65 4.33 -19.29 1.13
N VAL A 66 3.54 -19.01 2.16
CA VAL A 66 3.33 -19.97 3.27
C VAL A 66 2.48 -21.17 2.87
N LYS A 67 1.42 -20.94 2.07
CA LYS A 67 0.44 -21.98 1.70
C LYS A 67 0.70 -22.65 0.36
N GLU A 68 1.66 -22.16 -0.39
CA GLU A 68 1.99 -22.70 -1.72
C GLU A 68 2.78 -24.00 -1.56
N PRO A 69 2.25 -25.14 -2.03
CA PRO A 69 2.93 -26.43 -1.92
C PRO A 69 4.19 -26.55 -2.79
N GLU A 70 4.27 -25.85 -3.92
CA GLU A 70 5.39 -25.98 -4.85
C GLU A 70 6.55 -25.04 -4.48
N GLU A 71 7.73 -25.62 -4.25
CA GLU A 71 8.91 -24.86 -3.82
C GLU A 71 9.39 -23.83 -4.84
N LEU A 72 9.45 -24.20 -6.12
CA LEU A 72 9.84 -23.29 -7.20
C LEU A 72 8.89 -22.07 -7.29
N GLN A 73 7.59 -22.31 -7.09
CA GLN A 73 6.60 -21.24 -7.11
C GLN A 73 6.74 -20.32 -5.89
N ARG A 74 7.01 -20.88 -4.70
CA ARG A 74 7.30 -20.09 -3.48
C ARG A 74 8.52 -19.19 -3.65
N GLU A 75 9.60 -19.70 -4.24
CA GLU A 75 10.82 -18.93 -4.46
C GLU A 75 10.57 -17.76 -5.41
N ALA A 76 9.85 -17.99 -6.50
CA ALA A 76 9.47 -16.94 -7.45
C ALA A 76 8.59 -15.86 -6.79
N ASP A 77 7.58 -16.25 -6.02
CA ASP A 77 6.68 -15.31 -5.33
C ASP A 77 7.40 -14.54 -4.20
N LEU A 78 8.35 -15.18 -3.50
CA LEU A 78 9.20 -14.50 -2.51
C LEU A 78 10.06 -13.41 -3.17
N GLU A 79 10.64 -13.69 -4.34
CA GLU A 79 11.48 -12.71 -5.05
C GLU A 79 10.70 -11.46 -5.45
N VAL A 80 9.43 -11.62 -5.89
CA VAL A 80 8.52 -10.51 -6.17
C VAL A 80 8.36 -9.62 -4.94
N VAL A 81 8.09 -10.20 -3.76
CA VAL A 81 7.92 -9.43 -2.52
C VAL A 81 9.23 -8.75 -2.12
N MET A 82 10.37 -9.42 -2.27
CA MET A 82 11.68 -8.86 -1.93
C MET A 82 12.04 -7.65 -2.80
N GLN A 83 11.66 -7.63 -4.08
CA GLN A 83 11.82 -6.45 -4.93
C GLN A 83 10.99 -5.26 -4.43
N VAL A 84 9.74 -5.50 -4.00
CA VAL A 84 8.88 -4.44 -3.45
C VAL A 84 9.40 -3.94 -2.10
N ILE A 85 9.87 -4.81 -1.21
CA ILE A 85 10.45 -4.40 0.08
C ILE A 85 11.72 -3.57 -0.14
N LYS A 86 12.58 -3.95 -1.09
CA LYS A 86 13.79 -3.18 -1.43
C LYS A 86 13.47 -1.78 -1.95
N SER A 87 12.39 -1.59 -2.69
CA SER A 87 11.98 -0.25 -3.14
C SER A 87 11.30 0.55 -2.02
N TYR A 88 10.61 -0.12 -1.10
CA TYR A 88 9.93 0.49 0.03
C TYR A 88 10.87 1.01 1.13
N LEU A 89 11.99 0.31 1.37
CA LEU A 89 12.95 0.65 2.43
C LEU A 89 14.08 1.60 1.98
N LYS A 90 14.11 1.98 0.70
CA LYS A 90 14.98 3.04 0.20
C LYS A 90 14.38 4.42 0.49
#